data_AF-A0A2E3VW95-F1
#
_entry.id   AF-A0A2E3VW95-F1
#
_cell.length_a   1.000
_cell.length_b   1.000
_cell.length_c   1.000
_cell.angle_alpha   90.00
_cell.angle_beta   90.00
_cell.angle_gamma   90.00
#
_symmetry.space_group_name_H-M   'P 1'
#
loop_
_entity.id
_entity.type
_entity.pdbx_description
1 polymer ?
#
loop_
_entity_poly.entity_id
_entity_poly.type
_entity_poly.pdbx_seq_one_letter_code
_entity_poly.pdbx_strand_id
1 'polypeptide(L)'
;MPLPLFRVVEILEVKRSSIWAKLANAPIGKQPVAVDVRPAKELEYEALELVDEYLTKNKVRDFPYKLSVLTNLGEHPRLEVFKHWDDLPAFFKRKNRPLNMKENTLMAKVTLKQKNMENINIEEVEETISSYANKHKLLAKKQSYLNYLKQLSEELGM
;
A
#
# COMPACT_ATOMS: atom_id res chain seq x y z
N MET A 1 9.82 -17.82 -16.12
CA MET A 1 9.00 -17.88 -14.88
C MET A 1 8.04 -16.71 -14.91
N PRO A 2 6.75 -16.83 -14.57
CA PRO A 2 5.87 -15.67 -14.57
C PRO A 2 6.26 -14.76 -13.40
N LEU A 3 6.75 -13.56 -13.74
CA LEU A 3 7.13 -12.47 -12.84
C LEU A 3 5.92 -12.02 -11.97
N PRO A 4 6.16 -11.43 -10.80
CA PRO A 4 5.09 -10.90 -9.95
C PRO A 4 4.24 -9.87 -10.71
N LEU A 5 2.91 -9.91 -10.51
CA LEU A 5 1.90 -9.06 -11.16
C LEU A 5 1.93 -7.61 -10.64
N PHE A 6 3.10 -6.96 -10.66
CA PHE A 6 3.14 -5.51 -10.57
C PHE A 6 2.45 -4.94 -11.80
N ARG A 7 1.54 -3.99 -11.60
CA ARG A 7 1.14 -3.15 -12.71
C ARG A 7 2.26 -2.15 -12.95
N VAL A 8 2.90 -2.27 -14.10
CA VAL A 8 4.04 -1.44 -14.46
C VAL A 8 3.55 -0.14 -15.08
N VAL A 9 4.09 0.98 -14.63
CA VAL A 9 3.87 2.30 -15.21
C VAL A 9 5.21 2.83 -15.69
N GLU A 10 5.42 2.82 -17.00
CA GLU A 10 6.65 3.28 -17.61
C GLU A 10 6.62 4.80 -17.84
N ILE A 11 7.65 5.50 -17.36
CA ILE A 11 7.85 6.92 -17.58
C ILE A 11 8.84 7.12 -18.74
N LEU A 12 8.27 7.38 -19.92
CA LEU A 12 9.03 7.64 -21.16
C LEU A 12 9.32 9.13 -21.38
N GLU A 13 8.49 10.01 -20.81
CA GLU A 13 8.56 11.44 -21.01
C GLU A 13 8.51 12.14 -19.65
N VAL A 14 9.49 13.00 -19.40
CA VAL A 14 9.61 13.76 -18.15
C VAL A 14 8.88 15.08 -18.29
N LYS A 15 7.55 15.01 -18.30
CA LYS A 15 6.66 16.16 -18.17
C LYS A 15 5.72 15.93 -17.02
N ARG A 16 5.58 16.93 -16.15
CA ARG A 16 4.72 16.88 -14.95
C ARG A 16 3.29 16.41 -15.29
N SER A 17 2.66 17.00 -16.30
CA SER A 17 1.30 16.64 -16.72
C SER A 17 1.19 15.17 -17.17
N SER A 18 2.18 14.69 -17.92
CA SER A 18 2.22 13.32 -18.44
C SER A 18 2.40 12.29 -17.32
N ILE A 19 3.38 12.53 -16.42
CA ILE A 19 3.64 11.66 -15.26
C ILE A 19 2.44 11.64 -14.32
N TRP A 20 1.89 12.80 -13.99
CA TRP A 20 0.76 12.88 -13.06
C TRP A 20 -0.49 12.21 -13.63
N ALA A 21 -0.77 12.34 -14.94
CA ALA A 21 -1.86 11.64 -15.58
C ALA A 21 -1.65 10.11 -15.55
N LYS A 22 -0.41 9.63 -15.78
CA LYS A 22 -0.09 8.19 -15.68
C LYS A 22 -0.26 7.66 -14.27
N LEU A 23 0.20 8.40 -13.26
CA LEU A 23 0.06 8.02 -11.86
C LEU A 23 -1.40 8.06 -11.38
N ALA A 24 -2.19 9.03 -11.83
CA ALA A 24 -3.62 9.12 -11.51
C ALA A 24 -4.44 7.97 -12.11
N ASN A 25 -4.06 7.50 -13.30
CA ASN A 25 -4.71 6.35 -13.94
C ASN A 25 -4.19 4.99 -13.42
N ALA A 26 -3.10 4.99 -12.66
CA ALA A 26 -2.59 3.79 -12.04
C ALA A 26 -3.38 3.46 -10.77
N PRO A 27 -3.66 2.16 -10.49
CA PRO A 27 -4.39 1.73 -9.30
C PRO A 27 -3.49 1.73 -8.06
N ILE A 28 -2.81 2.85 -7.80
CA ILE A 28 -1.89 3.02 -6.67
C ILE A 28 -2.68 2.86 -5.37
N GLY A 29 -2.11 2.11 -4.42
CA GLY A 29 -2.74 1.81 -3.14
C GLY A 29 -3.81 0.71 -3.16
N LYS A 30 -4.30 0.31 -4.33
CA LYS A 30 -5.26 -0.81 -4.50
C LYS A 30 -4.55 -2.14 -4.79
N GLN A 31 -3.44 -2.08 -5.51
CA GLN A 31 -2.61 -3.24 -5.84
C GLN A 31 -1.13 -2.83 -5.96
N PRO A 32 -0.19 -3.79 -5.98
CA PRO A 32 1.22 -3.50 -6.22
C PRO A 32 1.44 -2.81 -7.57
N VAL A 33 2.07 -1.63 -7.53
CA VAL A 33 2.42 -0.84 -8.72
C VAL A 33 3.91 -0.56 -8.69
N ALA A 34 4.58 -0.82 -9.82
CA ALA A 34 5.98 -0.47 -10.03
C ALA A 34 6.06 0.65 -11.08
N VAL A 35 6.68 1.76 -10.73
CA VAL A 35 6.93 2.86 -11.68
C VAL A 35 8.34 2.70 -12.21
N ASP A 36 8.50 2.53 -13.52
CA ASP A 36 9.81 2.43 -14.15
C ASP A 36 10.23 3.79 -14.70
N VAL A 37 11.21 4.41 -14.05
CA VAL A 37 11.81 5.69 -14.48
C VAL A 37 13.06 5.49 -15.33
N ARG A 38 13.65 4.29 -15.36
CA ARG A 38 14.87 4.00 -16.14
C ARG A 38 14.81 4.41 -17.62
N PRO A 39 13.66 4.34 -18.32
CA PRO A 39 13.57 4.81 -19.70
C PRO A 39 13.87 6.31 -19.88
N ALA A 40 13.74 7.13 -18.83
CA ALA A 40 14.02 8.56 -18.85
C ALA A 40 15.54 8.88 -18.88
N LYS A 41 16.41 7.89 -18.65
CA LYS A 41 17.88 8.01 -18.69
C LYS A 41 18.43 9.22 -17.91
N GLU A 42 18.88 10.26 -18.60
CA GLU A 42 19.48 11.46 -18.00
C GLU A 42 18.49 12.26 -17.14
N LEU A 43 17.19 12.13 -17.40
CA LEU A 43 16.11 12.80 -16.68
C LEU A 43 15.48 11.92 -15.59
N GLU A 44 16.12 10.80 -15.22
CA GLU A 44 15.63 9.90 -14.16
C GLU A 44 15.42 10.62 -12.83
N TYR A 45 16.32 11.55 -12.47
CA TYR A 45 16.24 12.30 -11.21
C TYR A 45 15.02 13.22 -11.18
N GLU A 46 14.79 13.96 -12.28
CA GLU A 46 13.61 14.82 -12.41
C GLU A 46 12.31 14.00 -12.43
N ALA A 47 12.31 12.84 -13.07
CA ALA A 47 11.17 11.93 -13.04
C ALA A 47 10.87 11.44 -11.61
N LEU A 48 11.89 11.12 -10.81
CA LEU A 48 11.73 10.73 -9.40
C LEU A 48 11.15 11.85 -8.54
N GLU A 49 11.67 13.07 -8.68
CA GLU A 49 11.16 14.26 -7.97
C GLU A 49 9.67 14.48 -8.28
N LEU A 50 9.27 14.37 -9.55
CA LEU A 50 7.88 14.54 -9.97
C LEU A 50 6.95 13.43 -9.44
N VAL A 51 7.47 12.20 -9.30
CA VAL A 51 6.76 11.09 -8.67
C VAL A 51 6.62 11.34 -7.16
N ASP A 52 7.67 11.79 -6.48
CA ASP A 52 7.63 12.10 -5.05
C ASP A 52 6.65 13.23 -4.73
N GLU A 53 6.65 14.27 -5.57
CA GLU A 53 5.74 15.40 -5.49
C GLU A 53 4.27 14.93 -5.59
N TYR A 54 3.98 14.05 -6.55
CA TYR A 54 2.64 13.50 -6.74
C TYR A 54 2.16 12.71 -5.50
N LEU A 55 3.02 11.84 -4.95
CA LEU A 55 2.67 11.02 -3.78
C LEU A 55 2.44 11.86 -2.53
N THR A 56 3.25 12.90 -2.35
CA THR A 56 3.15 13.83 -1.23
C THR A 56 1.84 14.61 -1.30
N LYS A 57 1.49 15.15 -2.49
CA LYS A 57 0.28 15.95 -2.68
C LYS A 57 -1.01 15.15 -2.52
N ASN A 58 -1.02 13.89 -2.94
CA ASN A 58 -2.21 13.04 -2.93
C ASN A 58 -2.30 12.11 -1.71
N LYS A 59 -1.41 12.25 -0.71
CA LYS A 59 -1.35 11.42 0.50
C LYS A 59 -1.38 9.91 0.22
N VAL A 60 -0.76 9.48 -0.88
CA VAL A 60 -0.82 8.08 -1.37
C VAL A 60 0.10 7.15 -0.58
N ARG A 61 0.84 7.67 0.41
CA ARG A 61 1.79 6.89 1.23
C ARG A 61 1.13 6.07 2.32
N ASP A 62 -0.12 6.36 2.68
CA ASP A 62 -0.84 5.68 3.77
C ASP A 62 -1.58 4.40 3.31
N PHE A 63 -1.40 4.02 2.04
CA PHE A 63 -2.11 2.88 1.47
C PHE A 63 -1.39 1.55 1.73
N PRO A 64 -2.14 0.43 1.82
CA PRO A 64 -1.61 -0.89 2.15
C PRO A 64 -0.57 -1.43 1.14
N TYR A 65 -0.57 -0.91 -0.09
CA TYR A 65 0.42 -1.21 -1.11
C TYR A 65 1.22 0.05 -1.43
N LYS A 66 2.47 0.09 -0.95
CA LYS A 66 3.42 1.16 -1.28
C LYS A 66 3.79 1.12 -2.76
N LEU A 67 4.10 2.28 -3.31
CA LEU A 67 4.63 2.41 -4.66
C LEU A 67 6.10 2.01 -4.67
N SER A 68 6.46 1.04 -5.51
CA SER A 68 7.86 0.71 -5.78
C SER A 68 8.32 1.47 -7.02
N VAL A 69 9.54 2.00 -7.02
CA VAL A 69 10.10 2.73 -8.17
C VAL A 69 11.36 2.04 -8.66
N LEU A 70 11.44 1.79 -9.97
CA LEU A 70 12.62 1.22 -10.62
C LEU A 70 13.46 2.36 -11.21
N THR A 71 14.69 2.49 -10.76
CA THR A 71 15.64 3.52 -11.21
C THR A 71 17.06 2.96 -11.23
N ASN A 72 17.90 3.51 -12.11
CA ASN A 72 19.33 3.22 -12.09
C ASN A 72 20.07 4.09 -11.06
N LEU A 73 19.41 5.15 -10.57
CA LEU A 73 19.93 6.03 -9.54
C LEU A 73 20.01 5.33 -8.18
N GLY A 74 20.79 5.91 -7.27
CA GLY A 74 20.96 5.42 -5.91
C GLY A 74 19.71 5.54 -5.05
N GLU A 75 19.89 5.41 -3.74
CA GLU A 75 18.80 5.53 -2.77
C GLU A 75 18.10 6.91 -2.85
N HIS A 76 16.79 6.93 -2.67
CA HIS A 76 15.99 8.15 -2.57
C HIS A 76 15.44 8.28 -1.15
N PRO A 77 15.49 9.47 -0.52
CA PRO A 77 15.19 9.63 0.92
C PRO A 77 13.75 9.28 1.32
N ARG A 78 12.82 9.24 0.36
CA ARG A 78 11.37 9.09 0.63
C ARG A 78 10.66 8.04 -0.21
N LEU A 79 11.34 7.48 -1.22
CA LEU A 79 10.75 6.52 -2.15
C LEU A 79 11.45 5.17 -1.99
N GLU A 80 10.69 4.08 -2.05
CA GLU A 80 11.27 2.73 -2.12
C GLU A 80 11.75 2.49 -3.55
N VAL A 81 13.04 2.71 -3.77
CA VAL A 81 13.71 2.58 -5.07
C VAL A 81 14.45 1.25 -5.20
N PHE A 82 14.40 0.66 -6.38
CA PHE A 82 15.01 -0.62 -6.71
C PHE A 82 15.73 -0.53 -8.06
N LYS A 83 16.87 -1.21 -8.21
CA LYS A 83 17.63 -1.24 -9.47
C LYS A 83 17.13 -2.32 -10.41
N HIS A 84 16.85 -3.51 -9.86
CA HIS A 84 16.44 -4.67 -10.64
C HIS A 84 15.01 -5.09 -10.32
N TRP A 85 14.37 -5.72 -11.30
CA TRP A 85 13.03 -6.30 -11.13
C TRP A 85 13.00 -7.39 -10.05
N ASP A 86 14.11 -8.10 -9.88
CA ASP A 86 14.24 -9.19 -8.91
C ASP A 86 14.34 -8.68 -7.46
N ASP A 87 14.72 -7.41 -7.27
CA ASP A 87 14.80 -6.76 -5.96
C ASP A 87 13.44 -6.30 -5.44
N LEU A 88 12.43 -6.25 -6.32
CA LEU A 88 11.08 -5.84 -5.94
C LEU A 88 10.49 -6.84 -4.93
N PRO A 89 9.73 -6.36 -3.92
CA PRO A 89 9.12 -7.23 -2.94
C PRO A 89 8.23 -8.27 -3.65
N ALA A 90 8.46 -9.54 -3.32
CA ALA A 90 7.71 -10.64 -3.88
C ALA A 90 6.27 -10.63 -3.35
N PHE A 91 5.37 -9.91 -4.02
CA PHE A 91 3.95 -10.04 -3.75
C PHE A 91 3.49 -11.45 -4.13
N PHE A 92 2.74 -12.06 -3.21
CA PHE A 92 2.40 -13.48 -3.14
C PHE A 92 2.45 -14.22 -4.48
N LYS A 93 3.42 -15.13 -4.60
CA LYS A 93 3.62 -16.12 -5.67
C LYS A 93 2.41 -17.06 -5.82
N ARG A 94 1.23 -16.55 -6.17
CA ARG A 94 0.09 -17.39 -6.53
C ARG A 94 -0.16 -17.22 -8.01
N LYS A 95 0.04 -18.31 -8.76
CA LYS A 95 -0.51 -18.43 -10.12
C LYS A 95 -1.98 -17.99 -10.06
N ASN A 96 -2.41 -17.14 -10.99
CA ASN A 96 -3.82 -16.83 -11.19
C ASN A 96 -4.56 -18.15 -11.45
N ARG A 97 -5.16 -18.72 -10.41
CA ARG A 97 -6.11 -19.81 -10.53
C ARG A 97 -7.50 -19.20 -10.64
N PRO A 98 -8.41 -19.74 -11.47
CA PRO A 98 -9.80 -19.37 -11.40
C PRO A 98 -10.30 -19.61 -9.97
N LEU A 99 -10.90 -18.59 -9.38
CA LEU A 99 -11.47 -18.66 -8.04
C LEU A 99 -12.62 -19.67 -8.04
N ASN A 100 -12.69 -20.52 -7.01
CA ASN A 100 -13.85 -21.39 -6.82
C ASN A 100 -15.08 -20.55 -6.43
N MET A 101 -16.30 -21.09 -6.57
CA MET A 101 -17.55 -20.38 -6.32
C MET A 101 -17.60 -19.69 -4.93
N LYS A 102 -17.12 -20.38 -3.87
CA LYS A 102 -17.00 -19.81 -2.51
C LYS A 102 -16.03 -18.63 -2.45
N GLU A 103 -14.90 -18.74 -3.16
CA GLU A 103 -13.87 -17.69 -3.22
C GLU A 103 -14.35 -16.49 -4.03
N ASN A 104 -15.09 -16.73 -5.12
CA ASN A 104 -15.75 -15.66 -5.90
C ASN A 104 -16.77 -14.90 -5.07
N THR A 105 -17.60 -15.59 -4.27
CA THR A 105 -18.53 -14.91 -3.35
C THR A 105 -17.80 -14.07 -2.32
N LEU A 106 -16.68 -14.58 -1.77
CA LEU A 106 -15.86 -13.83 -0.83
C LEU A 106 -15.22 -12.60 -1.49
N MET A 107 -14.65 -12.78 -2.69
CA MET A 107 -14.03 -11.71 -3.47
C MET A 107 -15.07 -10.63 -3.80
N ALA A 108 -16.27 -11.00 -4.25
CA ALA A 108 -17.35 -10.05 -4.51
C ALA A 108 -17.70 -9.21 -3.28
N LYS A 109 -17.77 -9.83 -2.08
CA LYS A 109 -17.97 -9.10 -0.82
C LYS A 109 -16.81 -8.13 -0.53
N VAL A 110 -15.57 -8.56 -0.76
CA VAL A 110 -14.37 -7.72 -0.57
C VAL A 110 -14.40 -6.53 -1.52
N THR A 111 -14.63 -6.75 -2.81
CA THR A 111 -14.71 -5.69 -3.83
C THR A 111 -15.82 -4.69 -3.52
N LEU A 112 -16.97 -5.16 -3.05
CA LEU A 112 -18.08 -4.28 -2.67
C LEU A 112 -17.72 -3.42 -1.47
N LYS A 113 -17.02 -3.98 -0.47
CA LYS A 113 -16.49 -3.20 0.66
C LYS A 113 -15.43 -2.19 0.22
N GLN A 114 -14.52 -2.56 -0.67
CA GLN A 114 -13.51 -1.65 -1.22
C GLN A 114 -14.16 -0.47 -1.95
N LYS A 115 -15.16 -0.74 -2.79
CA LYS A 115 -15.91 0.31 -3.49
C LYS A 115 -16.66 1.23 -2.51
N ASN A 116 -17.21 0.69 -1.44
CA ASN A 116 -17.82 1.50 -0.40
C ASN A 116 -16.78 2.38 0.31
N MET A 117 -15.60 1.85 0.61
CA MET A 117 -14.50 2.63 1.20
C MET A 117 -13.99 3.75 0.29
N GLU A 118 -13.95 3.53 -1.02
CA GLU A 118 -13.56 4.57 -1.99
C GLU A 118 -14.52 5.77 -2.01
N ASN A 119 -15.78 5.56 -1.64
CA ASN A 119 -16.80 6.60 -1.59
C ASN A 119 -16.93 7.24 -0.19
N ILE A 120 -16.13 6.82 0.78
CA ILE A 120 -16.16 7.41 2.12
C ILE A 120 -15.49 8.78 2.09
N ASN A 121 -16.20 9.80 2.56
CA ASN A 121 -15.59 11.09 2.88
C ASN A 121 -14.72 10.93 4.13
N ILE A 122 -13.40 11.02 3.97
CA ILE A 122 -12.43 10.79 5.05
C ILE A 122 -12.64 11.81 6.18
N GLU A 123 -12.96 13.06 5.85
CA GLU A 123 -13.16 14.13 6.83
C GLU A 123 -14.37 13.85 7.76
N GLU A 124 -15.42 13.22 7.25
CA GLU A 124 -16.61 12.85 8.03
C GLU A 124 -16.39 11.62 8.92
N VAL A 125 -15.43 10.75 8.55
CA VAL A 125 -15.23 9.44 9.20
C VAL A 125 -14.01 9.43 10.13
N GLU A 126 -13.15 10.45 10.06
CA GLU A 126 -11.95 10.59 10.88
C GLU A 126 -12.24 10.57 12.39
N GLU A 127 -13.30 11.24 12.84
CA GLU A 127 -13.72 11.24 14.25
C GLU A 127 -14.16 9.84 14.70
N THR A 128 -14.89 9.14 13.84
CA THR A 128 -15.37 7.78 14.11
C THR A 128 -14.20 6.79 14.17
N ILE A 129 -13.23 6.90 13.25
CA ILE A 129 -12.01 6.09 13.25
C ILE A 129 -11.19 6.35 14.51
N SER A 130 -11.01 7.61 14.88
CA SER A 130 -10.26 8.01 16.07
C SER A 130 -10.91 7.47 17.35
N SER A 131 -12.24 7.55 17.45
CA SER A 131 -13.01 6.96 18.56
C SER A 131 -12.84 5.44 18.64
N TYR A 132 -12.90 4.75 17.49
CA TYR A 132 -12.66 3.31 17.42
C TYR A 132 -11.24 2.92 17.84
N ALA A 133 -10.23 3.64 17.36
CA ALA A 133 -8.83 3.41 17.71
C ALA A 133 -8.60 3.57 19.22
N ASN A 134 -9.19 4.60 19.83
CA ASN A 134 -9.09 4.83 21.27
C ASN A 134 -9.78 3.72 22.08
N LYS A 135 -10.95 3.25 21.64
CA LYS A 135 -11.64 2.11 22.27
C LYS A 135 -10.81 0.82 22.17
N HIS A 136 -10.16 0.57 21.04
CA HIS A 136 -9.27 -0.59 20.87
C HIS A 136 -8.05 -0.52 21.80
N LYS A 137 -7.41 0.65 21.93
CA LYS A 137 -6.32 0.86 22.90
C LYS A 137 -6.79 0.57 24.33
N LEU A 138 -7.99 1.03 24.69
CA LEU A 138 -8.57 0.77 26.01
C LEU A 138 -8.83 -0.72 26.25
N LEU A 139 -9.40 -1.43 25.27
CA LEU A 139 -9.62 -2.87 25.31
C LEU A 139 -8.31 -3.64 25.49
N ALA A 140 -7.29 -3.30 24.70
CA ALA A 140 -5.97 -3.91 24.82
C ALA A 140 -5.37 -3.72 26.21
N LYS A 141 -5.50 -2.51 26.79
CA LYS A 141 -5.03 -2.22 28.16
C LYS A 141 -5.78 -3.07 29.19
N LYS A 142 -7.11 -3.18 29.09
CA LYS A 142 -7.91 -4.02 29.99
C LYS A 142 -7.56 -5.50 29.87
N GLN A 143 -7.34 -6.00 28.65
CA GLN A 143 -6.94 -7.37 28.41
C GLN A 143 -5.55 -7.66 28.99
N SER A 144 -4.60 -6.74 28.82
CA SER A 144 -3.27 -6.83 29.44
C SER A 144 -3.37 -6.91 30.97
N TYR A 145 -4.25 -6.11 31.57
CA TYR A 145 -4.47 -6.13 33.01
C TYR A 145 -5.10 -7.44 33.49
N LEU A 146 -6.09 -7.97 32.76
CA LEU A 146 -6.66 -9.28 33.05
C LEU A 146 -5.63 -10.40 32.96
N ASN A 147 -4.76 -10.37 31.95
CA ASN A 147 -3.70 -11.36 31.81
C ASN A 147 -2.71 -11.27 32.98
N TYR A 148 -2.34 -10.05 33.40
CA TYR A 148 -1.50 -9.83 34.57
C TYR A 148 -2.14 -10.38 35.85
N LEU A 149 -3.44 -10.13 36.07
CA LEU A 149 -4.15 -10.66 37.24
C LEU A 149 -4.23 -12.19 37.24
N LYS A 150 -4.44 -12.82 36.06
CA LYS A 150 -4.43 -14.28 35.92
C LYS A 150 -3.06 -14.86 36.26
N GLN A 151 -2.00 -14.25 35.77
CA GLN A 151 -0.64 -14.67 36.10
C GLN A 151 -0.40 -14.57 37.61
N LEU A 152 -0.83 -13.48 38.24
CA LEU A 152 -0.70 -13.29 39.68
C LEU A 152 -1.50 -14.33 40.49
N SER A 153 -2.71 -14.71 40.05
CA SER A 153 -3.48 -15.76 40.71
C SER A 153 -2.83 -17.14 40.58
N GLU A 154 -2.28 -17.45 39.40
CA GLU A 154 -1.52 -18.70 39.16
C GLU A 154 -0.26 -18.76 40.03
N GLU A 155 0.46 -17.65 40.19
CA GLU A 155 1.64 -17.54 41.05
C GLU A 155 1.30 -17.63 42.55
N LEU A 156 0.11 -17.19 42.96
CA LEU A 156 -0.38 -17.25 44.34
C LEU A 156 -1.04 -18.60 44.70
N GLY A 157 -1.13 -19.54 43.76
CA GLY A 157 -1.61 -20.90 44.01
C GLY A 157 -3.12 -21.03 44.24
N MET A 158 -3.93 -20.14 43.64
CA MET A 158 -5.39 -20.32 43.51
C MET A 158 -5.77 -20.82 42.12
#